data_AF-A0A844MU81-F1
#
_entry.id   AF-A0A844MU81-F1
#
_cell.length_a   1.000
_cell.length_b   1.000
_cell.length_c   1.000
_cell.angle_alpha   90.00
_cell.angle_beta   90.00
_cell.angle_gamma   90.00
#
_symmetry.space_group_name_H-M   'P 1'
#
loop_
_entity.id
_entity.type
_entity.pdbx_description
1 polymer ?
#
loop_
_entity_poly.entity_id
_entity_poly.type
_entity_poly.pdbx_seq_one_letter_code
_entity_poly.pdbx_strand_id
1 'polypeptide(L)'
;MQIDVIDDFETFKKIRENWDSVYAADPQAQFFLSWVWLSGWLLRVREQWFILAAKPDTHDSSYIAFFPLKIVLEQQDGGGFYTELYMAGNSVADYTGMICQPGYEEEVIPAFAAYIQQQLEWSSFNVQNILETDTRMYPFLRSFPGESFEFTQHRIQNKGDDTDNYIAPYISLTDDWEQYLQNYLSANTRQKIRRFLRKIDNSSEFSIAHVNADNLESHIDILLKFWKSTWGEKKGNTCDIIMSVIRANLRHAFEHNCLYFPVLWQGDRPLGAIANFVDAQQKTMLFLIAGRDQTFNNPPPGLILHADAIRYAIQNGFKVYDFLRGNEEYKYSFGVKERRIQHIIVKYKNCQKKKLDIRVLPLAFQLTVQAHRANQLTKAEQGYRQILEVESNHLEALYGLGVLMRQKGEYQIAENLFKNLLQVQPNSLKALFSLGNLYQTQGQLSEAIETYNQVIALQPDAIAAYNNKGYALQQLGQWEEAIACYQKALELEPDCIEAEVNKANALHAQKKLSPDKQAHYAVLNNDLGNKCKHLGDFKTAIAYYQQSISMNPDLAEAKYNLDLVLQEQKTSDLLTVSN
;
A
#
# COMPACT_ATOMS: atom_id res chain seq x y z
N MET A 1 6.77 -28.81 13.32
CA MET A 1 6.64 -27.33 13.32
C MET A 1 5.56 -26.87 12.36
N GLN A 2 4.46 -26.36 12.91
CA GLN A 2 3.37 -25.73 12.15
C GLN A 2 3.60 -24.21 12.11
N ILE A 3 3.39 -23.58 10.95
CA ILE A 3 3.44 -22.12 10.78
C ILE A 3 2.02 -21.62 10.49
N ASP A 4 1.48 -20.82 11.40
CA ASP A 4 0.25 -20.07 11.17
C ASP A 4 0.60 -18.66 10.66
N VAL A 5 -0.30 -18.06 9.88
CA VAL A 5 -0.19 -16.67 9.43
C VAL A 5 -1.23 -15.83 10.16
N ILE A 6 -0.78 -14.77 10.80
CA ILE A 6 -1.65 -13.75 11.39
C ILE A 6 -1.51 -12.49 10.54
N ASP A 7 -2.56 -12.12 9.82
CA ASP A 7 -2.61 -10.99 8.89
C ASP A 7 -3.75 -10.01 9.18
N ASP A 8 -4.44 -10.19 10.32
CA ASP A 8 -5.46 -9.29 10.82
C ASP A 8 -5.20 -8.88 12.29
N PHE A 9 -5.60 -7.66 12.62
CA PHE A 9 -5.32 -7.06 13.93
C PHE A 9 -6.11 -7.72 15.07
N GLU A 10 -7.31 -8.24 14.81
CA GLU A 10 -8.14 -8.86 15.84
C GLU A 10 -7.54 -10.19 16.30
N THR A 11 -6.99 -10.98 15.38
CA THR A 11 -6.22 -12.19 15.70
C THR A 11 -4.92 -11.83 16.42
N PHE A 12 -4.19 -10.81 15.96
CA PHE A 12 -2.98 -10.33 16.66
C PHE A 12 -3.25 -9.88 18.10
N LYS A 13 -4.40 -9.24 18.36
CA LYS A 13 -4.82 -8.84 19.70
C LYS A 13 -5.11 -10.04 20.60
N LYS A 14 -5.74 -11.10 20.08
CA LYS A 14 -6.08 -12.32 20.84
C LYS A 14 -4.86 -13.08 21.33
N ILE A 15 -3.72 -12.99 20.64
CA ILE A 15 -2.49 -13.72 21.00
C ILE A 15 -1.54 -12.92 21.91
N ARG A 16 -1.95 -11.75 22.41
CA ARG A 16 -1.09 -10.85 23.18
C ARG A 16 -0.40 -11.55 24.37
N GLU A 17 -1.14 -12.30 25.17
CA GLU A 17 -0.57 -12.99 26.34
C GLU A 17 0.54 -13.97 25.93
N ASN A 18 0.34 -14.69 24.84
CA ASN A 18 1.34 -15.60 24.30
C ASN A 18 2.54 -14.84 23.71
N TRP A 19 2.29 -13.74 23.00
CA TRP A 19 3.35 -12.86 22.49
C TRP A 19 4.25 -12.36 23.62
N ASP A 20 3.64 -11.80 24.67
CA ASP A 20 4.35 -11.24 25.82
C ASP A 20 5.15 -12.34 26.56
N SER A 21 4.64 -13.57 26.60
CA SER A 21 5.35 -14.72 27.15
C SER A 21 6.57 -15.14 26.31
N VAL A 22 6.46 -15.19 24.97
CA VAL A 22 7.61 -15.51 24.10
C VAL A 22 8.65 -14.39 24.18
N TYR A 23 8.20 -13.13 24.16
CA TYR A 23 9.04 -11.96 24.29
C TYR A 23 9.79 -11.93 25.64
N ALA A 24 9.16 -12.40 26.73
CA ALA A 24 9.79 -12.53 28.05
C ALA A 24 10.94 -13.53 28.07
N ALA A 25 10.71 -14.67 27.42
CA ALA A 25 11.61 -15.81 27.46
C ALA A 25 12.82 -15.61 26.55
N ASP A 26 12.67 -14.83 25.48
CA ASP A 26 13.69 -14.60 24.47
C ASP A 26 14.76 -13.60 24.97
N PRO A 27 16.02 -14.05 25.16
CA PRO A 27 17.11 -13.19 25.65
C PRO A 27 17.59 -12.17 24.62
N GLN A 28 17.14 -12.27 23.36
CA GLN A 28 17.52 -11.39 22.26
C GLN A 28 16.37 -10.49 21.82
N ALA A 29 15.19 -10.59 22.45
CA ALA A 29 14.06 -9.73 22.14
C ALA A 29 14.42 -8.25 22.33
N GLN A 30 13.95 -7.41 21.42
CA GLN A 30 14.19 -5.96 21.43
C GLN A 30 12.85 -5.22 21.44
N PHE A 31 12.81 -4.02 22.03
CA PHE A 31 11.57 -3.25 22.23
C PHE A 31 10.71 -3.11 20.97
N PHE A 32 11.33 -2.99 19.80
CA PHE A 32 10.65 -2.88 18.51
C PHE A 32 9.98 -4.18 18.01
N LEU A 33 10.15 -5.29 18.74
CA LEU A 33 9.41 -6.55 18.59
C LEU A 33 8.43 -6.78 19.74
N SER A 34 8.34 -5.85 20.70
CA SER A 34 7.32 -5.91 21.75
C SER A 34 5.92 -5.77 21.15
N TRP A 35 4.93 -6.34 21.83
CA TRP A 35 3.53 -6.16 21.42
C TRP A 35 3.15 -4.68 21.41
N VAL A 36 3.65 -3.89 22.38
CA VAL A 36 3.38 -2.45 22.46
C VAL A 36 3.85 -1.73 21.20
N TRP A 37 5.08 -1.96 20.74
CA TRP A 37 5.55 -1.33 19.51
C TRP A 37 4.78 -1.80 18.28
N LEU A 38 4.67 -3.11 18.10
CA LEU A 38 4.07 -3.69 16.91
C LEU A 38 2.58 -3.34 16.81
N SER A 39 1.81 -3.43 17.89
CA SER A 39 0.38 -3.06 17.88
C SER A 39 0.16 -1.63 17.41
N GLY A 40 0.96 -0.69 17.93
CA GLY A 40 0.90 0.70 17.50
C GLY A 40 1.28 0.84 16.02
N TRP A 41 2.30 0.13 15.55
CA TRP A 41 2.75 0.21 14.16
C TRP A 41 1.74 -0.41 13.17
N LEU A 42 1.25 -1.62 13.45
CA LEU A 42 0.36 -2.41 12.58
C LEU A 42 -0.98 -1.70 12.34
N LEU A 43 -1.47 -0.91 13.30
CA LEU A 43 -2.70 -0.11 13.15
C LEU A 43 -2.58 1.05 12.16
N ARG A 44 -1.35 1.46 11.80
CA ARG A 44 -1.09 2.68 11.03
C ARG A 44 -0.37 2.44 9.71
N VAL A 45 0.27 1.28 9.55
CA VAL A 45 0.95 0.92 8.31
C VAL A 45 -0.08 0.72 7.19
N ARG A 46 0.23 1.17 5.97
CA ARG A 46 -0.64 1.01 4.80
C ARG A 46 -0.29 -0.23 3.99
N GLU A 47 0.96 -0.67 4.11
CA GLU A 47 1.47 -1.88 3.49
C GLU A 47 0.87 -3.13 4.15
N GLN A 48 0.76 -4.20 3.36
CA GLN A 48 0.23 -5.46 3.85
C GLN A 48 1.26 -6.12 4.78
N TRP A 49 0.91 -6.19 6.06
CA TRP A 49 1.70 -6.90 7.06
C TRP A 49 1.12 -8.29 7.31
N PHE A 50 1.96 -9.16 7.85
CA PHE A 50 1.57 -10.47 8.38
C PHE A 50 2.65 -10.94 9.35
N ILE A 51 2.32 -11.89 10.21
CA ILE A 51 3.22 -12.49 11.19
C ILE A 51 3.22 -13.98 10.95
N LEU A 52 4.41 -14.56 10.75
CA LEU A 52 4.57 -16.01 10.83
C LEU A 52 4.66 -16.40 12.30
N ALA A 53 3.79 -17.30 12.75
CA ALA A 53 3.76 -17.75 14.13
C ALA A 53 3.96 -19.27 14.19
N ALA A 54 5.00 -19.71 14.89
CA ALA A 54 5.42 -21.11 14.92
C ALA A 54 4.87 -21.85 16.14
N LYS A 55 4.43 -23.09 15.94
CA LYS A 55 4.00 -24.05 16.98
C LYS A 55 4.77 -25.37 16.85
N PRO A 56 5.18 -25.99 17.98
CA PRO A 56 5.96 -27.22 17.98
C PRO A 56 5.25 -28.37 17.23
N ASP A 57 3.98 -28.69 17.53
CA ASP A 57 3.02 -29.45 16.67
C ASP A 57 1.55 -29.45 17.23
N THR A 58 0.54 -29.60 16.35
CA THR A 58 -0.94 -29.67 16.55
C THR A 58 -1.70 -28.45 17.13
N HIS A 59 -3.01 -28.40 16.88
CA HIS A 59 -3.94 -27.25 16.99
C HIS A 59 -3.96 -26.49 18.33
N ASP A 60 -3.58 -27.12 19.44
CA ASP A 60 -3.70 -26.54 20.81
C ASP A 60 -2.37 -26.09 21.43
N SER A 61 -1.24 -26.21 20.73
CA SER A 61 0.05 -25.73 21.25
C SER A 61 0.11 -24.19 21.24
N SER A 62 0.63 -23.59 22.31
CA SER A 62 0.97 -22.16 22.31
C SER A 62 2.05 -21.86 21.26
N TYR A 63 2.03 -20.67 20.69
CA TYR A 63 3.10 -20.20 19.83
C TYR A 63 4.40 -20.07 20.61
N ILE A 64 5.50 -20.48 19.98
CA ILE A 64 6.85 -20.45 20.56
C ILE A 64 7.76 -19.45 19.87
N ALA A 65 7.36 -18.94 18.70
CA ALA A 65 8.11 -17.93 17.97
C ALA A 65 7.21 -17.11 17.04
N PHE A 66 7.64 -15.89 16.76
CA PHE A 66 6.94 -14.96 15.88
C PHE A 66 7.92 -14.22 14.98
N PHE A 67 7.57 -14.07 13.70
CA PHE A 67 8.34 -13.30 12.73
C PHE A 67 7.44 -12.31 11.98
N PRO A 68 7.41 -11.04 12.42
CA PRO A 68 6.69 -9.96 11.73
C PRO A 68 7.30 -9.63 10.37
N LEU A 69 6.48 -9.67 9.32
CA LEU A 69 6.84 -9.37 7.94
C LEU A 69 5.85 -8.40 7.31
N LYS A 70 6.29 -7.72 6.26
CA LYS A 70 5.42 -6.92 5.39
C LYS A 70 5.81 -7.11 3.94
N ILE A 71 4.82 -7.05 3.07
CA ILE A 71 4.98 -7.08 1.63
C ILE A 71 4.67 -5.68 1.08
N VAL A 72 5.53 -5.23 0.17
CA VAL A 72 5.41 -3.95 -0.51
C VAL A 72 5.20 -4.22 -2.00
N LEU A 73 4.19 -3.56 -2.57
CA LEU A 73 3.96 -3.54 -4.01
C LEU A 73 4.82 -2.45 -4.65
N GLU A 74 5.69 -2.85 -5.56
CA GLU A 74 6.53 -1.97 -6.35
C GLU A 74 6.11 -1.97 -7.82
N GLN A 75 6.38 -0.87 -8.51
CA GLN A 75 6.06 -0.70 -9.94
C GLN A 75 7.35 -0.54 -10.75
N GLN A 76 7.36 -1.14 -11.94
CA GLN A 76 8.45 -1.01 -12.91
C GLN A 76 8.22 0.18 -13.85
N ASP A 77 9.32 0.75 -14.34
CA ASP A 77 9.35 1.71 -15.44
C ASP A 77 8.84 1.05 -16.73
N GLY A 78 7.51 1.00 -16.91
CA GLY A 78 6.87 0.30 -18.02
C GLY A 78 5.44 -0.17 -17.74
N GLY A 79 5.04 -0.31 -16.47
CA GLY A 79 3.65 -0.66 -16.11
C GLY A 79 3.45 -2.01 -15.43
N GLY A 80 4.52 -2.72 -15.08
CA GLY A 80 4.45 -4.00 -14.36
C GLY A 80 4.60 -3.85 -12.84
N PHE A 81 4.06 -4.80 -12.11
CA PHE A 81 4.14 -4.89 -10.66
C PHE A 81 5.11 -5.98 -10.20
N TYR A 82 5.65 -5.79 -9.01
CA TYR A 82 6.38 -6.82 -8.28
C TYR A 82 6.32 -6.62 -6.78
N THR A 83 6.61 -7.69 -6.06
CA THR A 83 6.59 -7.71 -4.60
C THR A 83 8.00 -7.66 -4.04
N GLU A 84 8.22 -6.79 -3.05
CA GLU A 84 9.37 -6.84 -2.16
C GLU A 84 8.94 -7.22 -0.75
N LEU A 85 9.69 -8.12 -0.12
CA LEU A 85 9.48 -8.56 1.25
C LEU A 85 10.37 -7.74 2.19
N TYR A 86 9.83 -7.38 3.35
CA TYR A 86 10.51 -6.65 4.41
C TYR A 86 10.13 -7.21 5.76
N MET A 87 10.95 -6.99 6.78
CA MET A 87 10.54 -7.23 8.17
C MET A 87 9.61 -6.10 8.65
N ALA A 88 8.52 -6.46 9.32
CA ALA A 88 7.54 -5.51 9.84
C ALA A 88 8.04 -4.81 11.12
N GLY A 89 7.34 -3.74 11.50
CA GLY A 89 7.74 -2.87 12.61
C GLY A 89 8.72 -1.76 12.20
N ASN A 90 9.25 -1.77 10.96
CA ASN A 90 10.17 -0.76 10.48
C ASN A 90 9.46 0.50 9.95
N SER A 91 9.39 1.55 10.77
CA SER A 91 9.16 2.95 10.37
C SER A 91 10.29 3.86 10.88
N VAL A 92 10.49 3.85 12.20
CA VAL A 92 11.64 4.44 12.90
C VAL A 92 12.34 3.42 13.81
N ALA A 93 11.99 2.13 13.70
CA ALA A 93 12.56 1.07 14.53
C ALA A 93 14.00 0.78 14.13
N ASP A 94 14.90 0.74 15.10
CA ASP A 94 16.33 0.45 14.88
C ASP A 94 16.65 -1.03 14.86
N TYR A 95 15.77 -1.86 15.42
CA TYR A 95 15.93 -3.31 15.50
C TYR A 95 14.66 -4.00 15.02
N THR A 96 14.79 -4.97 14.13
CA THR A 96 13.70 -5.86 13.70
C THR A 96 14.19 -7.31 13.69
N GLY A 97 13.33 -8.26 13.33
CA GLY A 97 13.68 -9.67 13.32
C GLY A 97 12.52 -10.52 13.80
N MET A 98 12.87 -11.60 14.49
CA MET A 98 11.93 -12.55 15.08
C MET A 98 12.11 -12.59 16.60
N ILE A 99 11.11 -13.10 17.30
CA ILE A 99 11.24 -13.56 18.69
C ILE A 99 11.05 -15.06 18.75
N CYS A 100 11.79 -15.74 19.62
CA CYS A 100 11.77 -17.18 19.74
C CYS A 100 12.04 -17.61 21.19
N GLN A 101 11.27 -18.56 21.70
CA GLN A 101 11.59 -19.21 22.96
C GLN A 101 12.94 -19.93 22.88
N PRO A 102 13.78 -19.85 23.92
CA PRO A 102 15.06 -20.55 23.96
C PRO A 102 14.91 -22.06 23.79
N GLY A 103 15.78 -22.66 22.98
CA GLY A 103 15.83 -24.10 22.73
C GLY A 103 15.05 -24.54 21.49
N TYR A 104 14.27 -23.66 20.86
CA TYR A 104 13.49 -23.96 19.66
C TYR A 104 14.07 -23.37 18.36
N GLU A 105 15.15 -22.60 18.46
CA GLU A 105 15.72 -21.85 17.33
C GLU A 105 16.10 -22.77 16.15
N GLU A 106 16.67 -23.94 16.43
CA GLU A 106 17.10 -24.90 15.40
C GLU A 106 15.94 -25.45 14.56
N GLU A 107 14.73 -25.48 15.12
CA GLU A 107 13.53 -25.95 14.41
C GLU A 107 12.74 -24.79 13.78
N VAL A 108 12.60 -23.67 14.50
CA VAL A 108 11.81 -22.51 14.09
C VAL A 108 12.44 -21.79 12.90
N ILE A 109 13.75 -21.54 12.95
CA ILE A 109 14.46 -20.77 11.94
C ILE A 109 14.32 -21.38 10.53
N PRO A 110 14.64 -22.68 10.32
CA PRO A 110 14.45 -23.29 9.00
C PRO A 110 12.96 -23.38 8.61
N ALA A 111 12.03 -23.52 9.56
CA ALA A 111 10.60 -23.53 9.24
C ALA A 111 10.11 -22.18 8.70
N PHE A 112 10.51 -21.05 9.31
CA PHE A 112 10.22 -19.72 8.78
C PHE A 112 10.88 -19.48 7.42
N ALA A 113 12.14 -19.87 7.25
CA ALA A 113 12.84 -19.74 5.97
C ALA A 113 12.18 -20.58 4.87
N ALA A 114 11.75 -21.80 5.18
CA ALA A 114 11.03 -22.67 4.24
C ALA A 114 9.67 -22.07 3.85
N TYR A 115 8.92 -21.52 4.82
CA TYR A 115 7.65 -20.84 4.54
C TYR A 115 7.87 -19.68 3.55
N ILE A 116 8.85 -18.81 3.80
CA ILE A 116 9.16 -17.66 2.94
C ILE A 116 9.58 -18.10 1.53
N GLN A 117 10.30 -19.22 1.40
CA GLN A 117 10.75 -19.72 0.11
C GLN A 117 9.64 -20.41 -0.70
N GLN A 118 8.70 -21.08 -0.03
CA GLN A 118 7.75 -21.98 -0.66
C GLN A 118 6.32 -21.42 -0.78
N GLN A 119 5.94 -20.50 0.11
CA GLN A 119 4.56 -20.02 0.26
C GLN A 119 4.38 -18.55 -0.11
N LEU A 120 5.47 -17.82 -0.38
CA LEU A 120 5.45 -16.40 -0.72
C LEU A 120 6.07 -16.15 -2.09
N GLU A 121 5.52 -15.18 -2.81
CA GLU A 121 6.03 -14.73 -4.11
C GLU A 121 6.66 -13.34 -3.99
N TRP A 122 7.99 -13.28 -3.97
CA TRP A 122 8.74 -12.03 -3.78
C TRP A 122 9.96 -11.95 -4.70
N SER A 123 10.37 -10.72 -5.04
CA SER A 123 11.50 -10.43 -5.93
C SER A 123 12.79 -10.11 -5.18
N SER A 124 12.66 -9.49 -4.00
CA SER A 124 13.75 -9.22 -3.07
C SER A 124 13.24 -9.35 -1.65
N PHE A 125 14.09 -9.80 -0.73
CA PHE A 125 13.81 -9.77 0.69
C PHE A 125 14.84 -8.88 1.40
N ASN A 126 14.35 -7.78 1.94
CA ASN A 126 15.08 -6.79 2.69
C ASN A 126 15.13 -7.16 4.18
N VAL A 127 16.20 -7.85 4.57
CA VAL A 127 16.53 -8.21 5.94
C VAL A 127 17.34 -7.05 6.55
N GLN A 128 16.63 -6.05 7.07
CA GLN A 128 17.17 -4.76 7.54
C GLN A 128 17.15 -4.62 9.06
N ASN A 129 17.91 -3.70 9.64
CA ASN A 129 17.85 -3.39 11.07
C ASN A 129 18.17 -4.59 11.99
N ILE A 130 19.09 -5.46 11.59
CA ILE A 130 19.51 -6.62 12.41
C ILE A 130 20.74 -6.26 13.22
N LEU A 131 20.68 -6.45 14.54
CA LEU A 131 21.86 -6.36 15.39
C LEU A 131 22.85 -7.47 15.04
N GLU A 132 24.13 -7.15 14.91
CA GLU A 132 25.17 -8.15 14.63
C GLU A 132 25.31 -9.22 15.72
N THR A 133 24.82 -8.92 16.92
CA THR A 133 24.77 -9.85 18.05
C THR A 133 23.58 -10.80 18.01
N ASP A 134 22.63 -10.63 17.08
CA ASP A 134 21.50 -11.55 16.92
C ASP A 134 21.99 -12.89 16.35
N THR A 135 21.94 -13.93 17.17
CA THR A 135 22.45 -15.27 16.81
C THR A 135 21.52 -16.05 15.88
N ARG A 136 20.29 -15.58 15.64
CA ARG A 136 19.27 -16.29 14.86
C ARG A 136 19.32 -15.92 13.39
N MET A 137 19.70 -14.68 13.09
CA MET A 137 19.62 -14.19 11.72
C MET A 137 20.62 -14.85 10.77
N TYR A 138 21.83 -15.16 11.25
CA TYR A 138 22.82 -15.83 10.39
C TYR A 138 22.43 -17.27 10.04
N PRO A 139 21.97 -18.12 10.98
CA PRO A 139 21.31 -19.39 10.67
C PRO A 139 20.12 -19.23 9.70
N PHE A 140 19.28 -18.20 9.90
CA PHE A 140 18.15 -17.92 9.01
C PHE A 140 18.59 -17.66 7.58
N LEU A 141 19.60 -16.81 7.37
CA LEU A 141 20.15 -16.53 6.03
C LEU A 141 20.80 -17.78 5.41
N ARG A 142 21.43 -18.66 6.21
CA ARG A 142 21.98 -19.93 5.74
C ARG A 142 20.92 -20.91 5.24
N SER A 143 19.66 -20.77 5.66
CA SER A 143 18.55 -21.56 5.15
C SER A 143 18.15 -21.20 3.70
N PHE A 144 18.77 -20.16 3.10
CA PHE A 144 18.62 -19.80 1.69
C PHE A 144 19.85 -20.31 0.92
N PRO A 145 19.75 -21.41 0.13
CA PRO A 145 20.90 -22.01 -0.54
C PRO A 145 21.58 -21.06 -1.52
N GLY A 146 22.90 -20.91 -1.41
CA GLY A 146 23.68 -20.01 -2.28
C GLY A 146 23.68 -20.40 -3.77
N GLU A 147 23.22 -21.61 -4.12
CA GLU A 147 22.99 -22.02 -5.51
C GLU A 147 21.79 -21.29 -6.13
N SER A 148 20.77 -21.01 -5.33
CA SER A 148 19.51 -20.38 -5.77
C SER A 148 19.43 -18.90 -5.42
N PHE A 149 20.16 -18.45 -4.39
CA PHE A 149 20.07 -17.10 -3.85
C PHE A 149 21.40 -16.35 -3.87
N GLU A 150 21.33 -15.03 -4.00
CA GLU A 150 22.42 -14.10 -3.82
C GLU A 150 22.13 -13.13 -2.66
N PHE A 151 23.18 -12.67 -2.01
CA PHE A 151 23.12 -11.82 -0.83
C PHE A 151 23.96 -10.57 -1.08
N THR A 152 23.35 -9.40 -0.92
CA THR A 152 24.05 -8.12 -1.01
C THR A 152 23.95 -7.40 0.33
N GLN A 153 25.08 -7.02 0.90
CA GLN A 153 25.09 -6.10 2.04
C GLN A 153 24.78 -4.70 1.53
N HIS A 154 23.71 -4.11 2.05
CA HIS A 154 23.28 -2.78 1.68
C HIS A 154 23.68 -1.79 2.77
N ARG A 155 24.42 -0.74 2.39
CA ARG A 155 24.77 0.37 3.28
C ARG A 155 24.41 1.69 2.63
N ILE A 156 23.45 2.41 3.20
CA ILE A 156 23.13 3.79 2.83
C ILE A 156 24.02 4.73 3.65
N GLN A 157 24.96 5.41 2.99
CA GLN A 157 25.64 6.56 3.59
C GLN A 157 24.87 7.83 3.23
N ASN A 158 24.38 8.55 4.23
CA ASN A 158 23.69 9.82 3.99
C ASN A 158 24.70 10.84 3.43
N LYS A 159 24.40 11.43 2.26
CA LYS A 159 25.23 12.51 1.72
C LYS A 159 25.12 13.74 2.64
N GLY A 160 26.24 14.19 3.20
CA GLY A 160 26.35 15.46 3.94
C GLY A 160 26.31 15.37 5.47
N ASP A 161 26.46 14.18 6.06
CA ASP A 161 26.65 13.99 7.50
C ASP A 161 27.60 12.81 7.71
N ASP A 162 28.60 12.95 8.58
CA ASP A 162 29.57 11.88 8.90
C ASP A 162 28.95 10.79 9.80
N THR A 163 27.66 10.91 10.12
CA THR A 163 26.92 9.94 10.94
C THR A 163 26.68 8.60 10.21
N ASP A 164 27.26 7.51 10.73
CA ASP A 164 27.00 6.12 10.32
C ASP A 164 25.78 5.54 11.07
N ASN A 165 24.65 5.44 10.36
CA ASN A 165 23.40 4.88 10.89
C ASN A 165 23.39 3.35 11.02
N TYR A 166 24.51 2.67 10.74
CA TYR A 166 24.68 1.25 11.03
C TYR A 166 25.47 1.02 12.32
N ILE A 167 25.84 2.08 13.04
CA ILE A 167 26.40 2.01 14.39
C ILE A 167 25.29 2.40 15.36
N ALA A 168 25.11 1.62 16.42
CA ALA A 168 24.19 1.90 17.51
C ALA A 168 24.98 2.00 18.83
N PRO A 169 25.23 3.21 19.35
CA PRO A 169 25.90 3.37 20.63
C PRO A 169 24.99 3.00 21.81
N TYR A 170 25.53 2.35 22.83
CA TYR A 170 24.78 1.97 24.03
C TYR A 170 25.66 1.95 25.29
N ILE A 171 25.04 1.98 26.47
CA ILE A 171 25.71 1.88 27.76
C ILE A 171 25.27 0.59 28.44
N SER A 172 26.24 -0.19 28.94
CA SER A 172 26.00 -1.20 29.98
C SER A 172 25.95 -0.48 31.34
N LEU A 173 24.76 -0.36 31.93
CA LEU A 173 24.55 0.39 33.16
C LEU A 173 25.09 -0.38 34.38
N THR A 174 25.65 0.36 35.32
CA THR A 174 26.00 -0.15 36.66
C THR A 174 24.78 -0.07 37.58
N ASP A 175 24.85 -0.75 38.73
CA ASP A 175 23.76 -0.71 39.72
C ASP A 175 23.75 0.58 40.56
N ASP A 176 24.83 1.38 40.51
CA ASP A 176 24.96 2.63 41.24
C ASP A 176 25.33 3.81 40.32
N TRP A 177 24.72 4.97 40.59
CA TRP A 177 24.89 6.19 39.81
C TRP A 177 26.31 6.76 39.93
N GLU A 178 26.89 6.74 41.13
CA GLU A 178 28.22 7.28 41.35
C GLU A 178 29.30 6.38 40.74
N GLN A 179 29.11 5.06 40.77
CA GLN A 179 29.93 4.10 40.03
C GLN A 179 29.86 4.35 38.52
N TYR A 180 28.67 4.55 37.96
CA TYR A 180 28.53 4.88 36.53
C TYR A 180 29.33 6.13 36.17
N LEU A 181 29.13 7.22 36.93
CA LEU A 181 29.87 8.46 36.72
C LEU A 181 31.37 8.17 36.75
N GLN A 182 31.87 7.49 37.78
CA GLN A 182 33.29 7.27 37.97
C GLN A 182 33.94 6.41 36.88
N ASN A 183 33.26 5.35 36.45
CA ASN A 183 33.81 4.34 35.55
C ASN A 183 33.72 4.73 34.08
N TYR A 184 32.68 5.46 33.68
CA TYR A 184 32.37 5.68 32.26
C TYR A 184 32.61 7.11 31.78
N LEU A 185 32.61 8.10 32.68
CA LEU A 185 32.66 9.51 32.30
C LEU A 185 34.00 10.18 32.62
N SER A 186 34.42 11.09 31.74
CA SER A 186 35.58 11.96 32.00
C SER A 186 35.38 12.84 33.23
N ALA A 187 36.47 13.22 33.91
CA ALA A 187 36.41 14.09 35.09
C ALA A 187 35.64 15.40 34.82
N ASN A 188 35.84 16.01 33.64
CA ASN A 188 35.16 17.23 33.20
C ASN A 188 33.64 17.00 33.01
N THR A 189 33.25 15.94 32.31
CA THR A 189 31.83 15.61 32.09
C THR A 189 31.12 15.35 33.42
N ARG A 190 31.74 14.57 34.33
CA ARG A 190 31.20 14.31 35.68
C ARG A 190 30.97 15.59 36.46
N GLN A 191 31.95 16.49 36.47
CA GLN A 191 31.85 17.77 37.19
C GLN A 191 30.71 18.63 36.63
N LYS A 192 30.57 18.70 35.30
CA LYS A 192 29.46 19.42 34.64
C LYS A 192 28.10 18.83 35.03
N ILE A 193 27.93 17.52 34.87
CA ILE A 193 26.67 16.83 35.21
C ILE A 193 26.31 17.07 36.68
N ARG A 194 27.23 16.79 37.62
CA ARG A 194 26.96 17.00 39.06
C ARG A 194 26.59 18.44 39.39
N ARG A 195 27.29 19.42 38.80
CA ARG A 195 27.01 20.84 39.01
C ARG A 195 25.60 21.22 38.54
N PHE A 196 25.20 20.75 37.37
CA PHE A 196 23.93 21.14 36.78
C PHE A 196 22.75 20.35 37.34
N LEU A 197 22.90 19.05 37.63
CA LEU A 197 21.88 18.30 38.36
C LEU A 197 21.65 18.90 39.74
N ARG A 198 22.69 19.29 40.47
CA ARG A 198 22.54 20.01 41.75
C ARG A 198 21.78 21.33 41.59
N LYS A 199 21.97 22.05 40.47
CA LYS A 199 21.18 23.26 40.20
C LYS A 199 19.70 22.94 39.99
N ILE A 200 19.38 21.85 39.32
CA ILE A 200 18.00 21.43 39.09
C ILE A 200 17.36 20.93 40.38
N ASP A 201 18.10 20.15 41.16
CA ASP A 201 17.60 19.55 42.41
C ASP A 201 17.42 20.62 43.52
N ASN A 202 18.20 21.71 43.52
CA ASN A 202 18.25 22.69 44.62
C ASN A 202 17.86 24.14 44.24
N SER A 203 17.54 24.44 42.99
CA SER A 203 17.15 25.80 42.55
C SER A 203 15.73 25.81 41.99
N SER A 204 15.01 26.92 42.18
CA SER A 204 13.75 27.17 41.47
C SER A 204 13.96 27.70 40.04
N GLU A 205 15.20 27.96 39.62
CA GLU A 205 15.50 28.51 38.29
C GLU A 205 15.30 27.47 37.17
N PHE A 206 15.69 26.22 37.41
CA PHE A 206 15.61 25.14 36.43
C PHE A 206 14.83 23.95 36.98
N SER A 207 14.03 23.32 36.13
CA SER A 207 13.26 22.13 36.51
C SER A 207 13.19 21.13 35.37
N ILE A 208 13.01 19.85 35.70
CA ILE A 208 12.67 18.81 34.75
C ILE A 208 11.24 18.37 35.01
N ALA A 209 10.38 18.50 34.00
CA ALA A 209 9.00 18.03 34.04
C ALA A 209 8.88 16.74 33.23
N HIS A 210 8.28 15.71 33.81
CA HIS A 210 7.96 14.47 33.12
C HIS A 210 6.53 14.52 32.57
N VAL A 211 6.30 13.75 31.52
CA VAL A 211 4.95 13.62 30.94
C VAL A 211 3.98 12.93 31.89
N ASN A 212 2.74 13.41 31.86
CA ASN A 212 1.56 12.82 32.46
C ASN A 212 0.35 13.09 31.53
N ALA A 213 -0.84 12.65 31.92
CA ALA A 213 -2.03 12.78 31.09
C ALA A 213 -2.39 14.25 30.76
N ASP A 214 -2.07 15.19 31.66
CA ASP A 214 -2.44 16.60 31.51
C ASP A 214 -1.48 17.37 30.59
N ASN A 215 -0.20 16.98 30.54
CA ASN A 215 0.83 17.74 29.83
C ASN A 215 1.41 17.03 28.59
N LEU A 216 1.04 15.77 28.32
CA LEU A 216 1.60 14.96 27.24
C LEU A 216 1.63 15.68 25.89
N GLU A 217 0.48 16.22 25.44
CA GLU A 217 0.39 16.87 24.14
C GLU A 217 1.27 18.11 24.04
N SER A 218 1.28 18.92 25.09
CA SER A 218 2.11 20.13 25.14
C SER A 218 3.60 19.78 25.10
N HIS A 219 4.02 18.70 25.75
CA HIS A 219 5.40 18.23 25.73
C HIS A 219 5.79 17.67 24.36
N ILE A 220 4.90 16.91 23.70
CA ILE A 220 5.10 16.46 22.32
C ILE A 220 5.25 17.67 21.39
N ASP A 221 4.40 18.69 21.53
CA ASP A 221 4.47 19.91 20.73
C ASP A 221 5.81 20.64 20.90
N ILE A 222 6.30 20.76 22.14
CA ILE A 222 7.60 21.35 22.46
C ILE A 222 8.73 20.58 21.75
N LEU A 223 8.77 19.25 21.93
CA LEU A 223 9.79 18.39 21.33
C LEU A 223 9.78 18.51 19.80
N LEU A 224 8.62 18.38 19.17
CA LEU A 224 8.49 18.40 17.72
C LEU A 224 8.76 19.79 17.14
N LYS A 225 8.41 20.87 17.86
CA LYS A 225 8.78 22.25 17.48
C LYS A 225 10.29 22.40 17.45
N PHE A 226 10.99 21.97 18.51
CA PHE A 226 12.44 22.04 18.54
C PHE A 226 13.07 21.15 17.47
N TRP A 227 12.59 19.93 17.31
CA TRP A 227 13.09 19.03 16.28
C TRP A 227 12.92 19.60 14.87
N LYS A 228 11.74 20.16 14.56
CA LYS A 228 11.47 20.84 13.28
C LYS A 228 12.39 22.03 13.06
N SER A 229 12.71 22.80 14.09
CA SER A 229 13.65 23.92 13.98
C SER A 229 15.07 23.48 13.58
N THR A 230 15.47 22.27 13.95
CA THR A 230 16.80 21.71 13.63
C THR A 230 16.82 20.98 12.28
N TRP A 231 15.74 20.26 11.95
CA TRP A 231 15.75 19.31 10.83
C TRP A 231 14.78 19.66 9.70
N GLY A 232 13.89 20.64 9.88
CA GLY A 232 12.80 20.94 8.95
C GLY A 232 13.27 21.23 7.54
N GLU A 233 14.27 22.11 7.39
CA GLU A 233 14.86 22.45 6.09
C GLU A 233 15.47 21.21 5.41
N LYS A 234 16.24 20.40 6.16
CA LYS A 234 16.88 19.18 5.65
C LYS A 234 15.87 18.10 5.23
N LYS A 235 14.73 18.00 5.91
CA LYS A 235 13.70 16.97 5.65
C LYS A 235 12.67 17.37 4.59
N GLY A 236 12.51 18.66 4.32
CA GLY A 236 11.60 19.19 3.31
C GLY A 236 10.19 18.62 3.45
N ASN A 237 9.63 18.13 2.35
CA ASN A 237 8.24 17.63 2.27
C ASN A 237 7.95 16.41 3.15
N THR A 238 8.97 15.70 3.63
CA THR A 238 8.78 14.53 4.52
C THR A 238 8.68 14.90 6.00
N CYS A 239 9.01 16.14 6.36
CA CYS A 239 9.10 16.58 7.75
C CYS A 239 7.79 16.36 8.53
N ASP A 240 6.66 16.79 7.97
CA ASP A 240 5.36 16.71 8.65
C ASP A 240 4.87 15.25 8.77
N ILE A 241 5.20 14.39 7.79
CA ILE A 241 4.91 12.95 7.85
C ILE A 241 5.67 12.31 9.01
N ILE A 242 6.98 12.58 9.11
CA ILE A 242 7.84 12.06 10.19
C ILE A 242 7.31 12.50 11.56
N MET A 243 6.99 13.79 11.71
CA MET A 243 6.45 14.34 12.96
C MET A 243 5.11 13.69 13.36
N SER A 244 4.23 13.44 12.40
CA SER A 244 2.95 12.75 12.63
C SER A 244 3.15 11.33 13.16
N VAL A 245 4.08 10.57 12.55
CA VAL A 245 4.44 9.21 12.99
C VAL A 245 5.03 9.23 14.40
N ILE A 246 5.97 10.14 14.69
CA ILE A 246 6.58 10.28 16.01
C ILE A 246 5.52 10.61 17.06
N ARG A 247 4.65 11.60 16.81
CA ARG A 247 3.57 11.97 17.74
C ARG A 247 2.72 10.76 18.12
N ALA A 248 2.27 10.02 17.12
CA ALA A 248 1.43 8.85 17.36
C ALA A 248 2.19 7.71 18.08
N ASN A 249 3.49 7.54 17.83
CA ASN A 249 4.32 6.59 18.58
C ASN A 249 4.47 6.98 20.06
N LEU A 250 4.69 8.27 20.34
CA LEU A 250 4.83 8.77 21.70
C LEU A 250 3.53 8.62 22.49
N ARG A 251 2.38 8.95 21.89
CA ARG A 251 1.06 8.72 22.52
C ARG A 251 0.85 7.25 22.86
N HIS A 252 1.06 6.37 21.88
CA HIS A 252 0.88 4.93 22.07
C HIS A 252 1.81 4.37 23.16
N ALA A 253 3.07 4.79 23.18
CA ALA A 253 4.01 4.39 24.23
C ALA A 253 3.60 4.92 25.61
N PHE A 254 3.08 6.14 25.71
CA PHE A 254 2.58 6.72 26.95
C PHE A 254 1.38 5.91 27.49
N GLU A 255 0.40 5.60 26.63
CA GLU A 255 -0.78 4.80 26.98
C GLU A 255 -0.43 3.40 27.54
N HIS A 256 0.75 2.87 27.17
CA HIS A 256 1.24 1.57 27.60
C HIS A 256 2.32 1.64 28.69
N ASN A 257 2.56 2.81 29.29
CA ASN A 257 3.61 3.04 30.30
C ASN A 257 5.04 2.70 29.82
N CYS A 258 5.29 2.84 28.51
CA CYS A 258 6.56 2.57 27.85
C CYS A 258 7.29 3.86 27.43
N LEU A 259 7.01 5.00 28.08
CA LEU A 259 7.57 6.30 27.72
C LEU A 259 8.20 7.02 28.92
N TYR A 260 9.49 7.35 28.81
CA TYR A 260 10.18 8.28 29.70
C TYR A 260 10.56 9.54 28.92
N PHE A 261 9.85 10.64 29.21
CA PHE A 261 9.91 11.86 28.42
C PHE A 261 10.08 13.10 29.32
N PRO A 262 11.34 13.43 29.68
CA PRO A 262 11.66 14.65 30.41
C PRO A 262 11.76 15.88 29.49
N VAL A 263 11.27 17.01 30.00
CA VAL A 263 11.45 18.35 29.42
C VAL A 263 12.18 19.22 30.43
N LEU A 264 13.27 19.85 30.01
CA LEU A 264 14.04 20.81 30.80
C LEU A 264 13.47 22.21 30.63
N TRP A 265 13.26 22.92 31.73
CA TRP A 265 12.69 24.26 31.78
C TRP A 265 13.62 25.24 32.50
N GLN A 266 13.50 26.53 32.14
CA GLN A 266 13.98 27.66 32.93
C GLN A 266 12.81 28.62 33.17
N GLY A 267 12.25 28.61 34.38
CA GLY A 267 10.92 29.18 34.61
C GLY A 267 9.90 28.55 33.64
N ASP A 268 9.15 29.37 32.91
CA ASP A 268 8.16 28.93 31.93
C ASP A 268 8.73 28.69 30.52
N ARG A 269 10.05 28.82 30.33
CA ARG A 269 10.70 28.60 29.03
C ARG A 269 11.17 27.15 28.90
N PRO A 270 10.66 26.36 27.94
CA PRO A 270 11.22 25.05 27.65
C PRO A 270 12.57 25.23 26.96
N LEU A 271 13.57 24.45 27.37
CA LEU A 271 14.95 24.54 26.86
C LEU A 271 15.33 23.32 26.02
N GLY A 272 14.73 22.18 26.30
CA GLY A 272 14.92 20.98 25.51
C GLY A 272 14.12 19.81 26.07
N ALA A 273 14.00 18.78 25.25
CA ALA A 273 13.20 17.62 25.53
C ALA A 273 13.82 16.40 24.85
N ILE A 274 13.78 15.24 25.53
CA ILE A 274 14.14 13.95 24.92
C ILE A 274 13.03 12.95 25.20
N ALA A 275 12.73 12.09 24.24
CA ALA A 275 11.81 10.98 24.44
C ALA A 275 12.57 9.66 24.41
N ASN A 276 12.34 8.83 25.42
CA ASN A 276 12.93 7.50 25.54
C ASN A 276 11.82 6.47 25.65
N PHE A 277 11.94 5.38 24.92
CA PHE A 277 11.13 4.20 25.18
C PHE A 277 11.66 3.43 26.39
N VAL A 278 10.75 2.80 27.10
CA VAL A 278 11.04 2.02 28.30
C VAL A 278 10.59 0.59 28.07
N ASP A 279 11.57 -0.32 28.06
CA ASP A 279 11.36 -1.76 28.07
C ASP A 279 11.66 -2.29 29.48
N ALA A 280 10.63 -2.36 30.32
CA ALA A 280 10.76 -2.82 31.70
C ALA A 280 11.08 -4.32 31.79
N GLN A 281 10.78 -5.08 30.74
CA GLN A 281 10.94 -6.53 30.67
C GLN A 281 12.38 -6.90 30.32
N GLN A 282 12.91 -6.29 29.25
CA GLN A 282 14.32 -6.43 28.82
C GLN A 282 15.25 -5.47 29.57
N LYS A 283 14.75 -4.75 30.58
CA LYS A 283 15.50 -3.79 31.40
C LYS A 283 16.34 -2.82 30.56
N THR A 284 15.74 -2.30 29.49
CA THR A 284 16.39 -1.40 28.54
C THR A 284 15.60 -0.09 28.41
N MET A 285 16.31 1.04 28.41
CA MET A 285 15.77 2.34 27.99
C MET A 285 16.38 2.74 26.65
N LEU A 286 15.56 3.21 25.72
CA LEU A 286 15.96 3.48 24.33
C LEU A 286 15.69 4.95 23.98
N PHE A 287 16.74 5.71 23.69
CA PHE A 287 16.64 7.11 23.29
C PHE A 287 16.17 7.22 21.83
N LEU A 288 14.93 7.66 21.64
CA LEU A 288 14.34 7.81 20.30
C LEU A 288 14.73 9.13 19.63
N ILE A 289 14.50 10.25 20.32
CA ILE A 289 14.54 11.57 19.70
C ILE A 289 14.79 12.67 20.72
N ALA A 290 15.48 13.72 20.29
CA ALA A 290 15.72 14.94 21.05
C ALA A 290 15.33 16.19 20.25
N GLY A 291 14.97 17.25 20.97
CA GLY A 291 14.84 18.60 20.46
C GLY A 291 15.29 19.61 21.52
N ARG A 292 15.96 20.68 21.12
CA ARG A 292 16.36 21.76 22.03
C ARG A 292 16.18 23.15 21.44
N ASP A 293 16.12 24.13 22.33
CA ASP A 293 16.29 25.53 21.99
C ASP A 293 17.75 25.78 21.57
N GLN A 294 17.96 26.12 20.29
CA GLN A 294 19.30 26.35 19.72
C GLN A 294 19.95 27.63 20.25
N THR A 295 19.17 28.55 20.83
CA THR A 295 19.68 29.80 21.41
C THR A 295 20.19 29.64 22.84
N PHE A 296 19.99 28.45 23.44
CA PHE A 296 20.35 28.19 24.83
C PHE A 296 21.38 27.07 24.96
N ASN A 297 22.47 27.35 25.67
CA ASN A 297 23.62 26.42 25.78
C ASN A 297 24.08 26.15 27.22
N ASN A 298 23.48 26.75 28.26
CA ASN A 298 23.97 26.63 29.64
C ASN A 298 22.84 26.62 30.71
N PRO A 299 22.47 25.46 31.28
CA PRO A 299 23.08 24.16 31.04
C PRO A 299 22.84 23.64 29.60
N PRO A 300 23.74 22.80 29.04
CA PRO A 300 23.50 22.17 27.75
C PRO A 300 22.31 21.20 27.85
N PRO A 301 21.15 21.47 27.24
CA PRO A 301 19.92 20.73 27.54
C PRO A 301 20.04 19.22 27.29
N GLY A 302 20.64 18.83 26.17
CA GLY A 302 20.84 17.41 25.84
C GLY A 302 21.73 16.67 26.86
N LEU A 303 22.82 17.29 27.32
CA LEU A 303 23.71 16.67 28.32
C LEU A 303 22.96 16.35 29.61
N ILE A 304 22.12 17.29 30.06
CA ILE A 304 21.38 17.16 31.31
C ILE A 304 20.25 16.15 31.19
N LEU A 305 19.48 16.22 30.12
CA LEU A 305 18.34 15.34 29.91
C LEU A 305 18.77 13.88 29.77
N HIS A 306 19.88 13.60 29.07
CA HIS A 306 20.45 12.25 29.03
C HIS A 306 21.00 11.83 30.40
N ALA A 307 21.70 12.70 31.12
CA ALA A 307 22.20 12.37 32.46
C ALA A 307 21.05 12.05 33.44
N ASP A 308 19.95 12.79 33.37
CA ASP A 308 18.74 12.52 34.15
C ASP A 308 18.09 11.18 33.76
N ALA A 309 17.94 10.91 32.46
CA ALA A 309 17.39 9.64 31.99
C ALA A 309 18.26 8.43 32.37
N ILE A 310 19.59 8.54 32.28
CA ILE A 310 20.52 7.49 32.69
C ILE A 310 20.48 7.30 34.22
N ARG A 311 20.42 8.40 34.99
CA ARG A 311 20.25 8.34 36.46
C ARG A 311 18.97 7.61 36.83
N TYR A 312 17.85 7.95 36.19
CA TYR A 312 16.57 7.26 36.36
C TYR A 312 16.68 5.78 35.99
N ALA A 313 17.31 5.44 34.86
CA ALA A 313 17.49 4.06 34.41
C ALA A 313 18.22 3.23 35.47
N ILE A 314 19.34 3.73 36.00
CA ILE A 314 20.13 3.06 37.04
C ILE A 314 19.30 2.88 38.32
N GLN A 315 18.65 3.94 38.79
CA GLN A 315 17.84 3.92 40.02
C GLN A 315 16.65 2.95 39.95
N ASN A 316 16.16 2.65 38.75
CA ASN A 316 15.05 1.73 38.52
C ASN A 316 15.51 0.34 38.02
N GLY A 317 16.82 0.04 38.13
CA GLY A 317 17.37 -1.29 37.85
C GLY A 317 17.42 -1.65 36.36
N PHE A 318 17.35 -0.68 35.46
CA PHE A 318 17.63 -0.90 34.04
C PHE A 318 19.11 -1.23 33.85
N LYS A 319 19.40 -2.08 32.85
CA LYS A 319 20.75 -2.61 32.58
C LYS A 319 21.36 -2.02 31.32
N VAL A 320 20.54 -1.48 30.42
CA VAL A 320 21.00 -0.88 29.17
C VAL A 320 20.34 0.47 28.97
N TYR A 321 21.15 1.47 28.61
CA TYR A 321 20.68 2.72 28.01
C TYR A 321 21.18 2.76 26.57
N ASP A 322 20.26 2.64 25.62
CA ASP A 322 20.54 2.53 24.21
C ASP A 322 20.32 3.87 23.50
N PHE A 323 21.33 4.37 22.80
CA PHE A 323 21.23 5.61 22.00
C PHE A 323 20.69 5.39 20.60
N LEU A 324 20.32 4.14 20.26
CA LEU A 324 19.82 3.76 18.95
C LEU A 324 20.82 4.11 17.84
N ARG A 325 20.40 4.05 16.58
CA ARG A 325 21.32 4.22 15.44
C ARG A 325 21.93 5.63 15.39
N GLY A 326 23.11 5.73 14.79
CA GLY A 326 23.86 6.96 14.60
C GLY A 326 24.99 7.12 15.62
N ASN A 327 26.18 7.49 15.14
CA ASN A 327 27.39 7.74 15.93
C ASN A 327 27.65 9.25 16.15
N GLU A 328 26.63 10.04 16.44
CA GLU A 328 26.80 11.45 16.73
C GLU A 328 27.74 11.66 17.94
N GLU A 329 28.71 12.58 17.80
CA GLU A 329 29.83 12.76 18.74
C GLU A 329 29.39 12.91 20.20
N TYR A 330 28.27 13.60 20.45
CA TYR A 330 27.78 13.84 21.80
C TYR A 330 27.43 12.55 22.56
N LYS A 331 27.02 11.48 21.86
CA LYS A 331 26.69 10.18 22.48
C LYS A 331 27.89 9.59 23.20
N TYR A 332 29.09 9.77 22.64
CA TYR A 332 30.34 9.26 23.20
C TYR A 332 30.76 9.93 24.51
N SER A 333 30.21 11.12 24.80
CA SER A 333 30.44 11.78 26.08
C SER A 333 29.87 11.03 27.29
N PHE A 334 29.03 10.00 27.05
CA PHE A 334 28.38 9.18 28.06
C PHE A 334 29.05 7.80 28.29
N GLY A 335 30.23 7.56 27.70
CA GLY A 335 30.97 6.31 27.89
C GLY A 335 30.32 5.10 27.19
N VAL A 336 29.74 5.34 26.02
CA VAL A 336 29.06 4.31 25.21
C VAL A 336 30.05 3.30 24.62
N LYS A 337 29.54 2.08 24.40
CA LYS A 337 30.11 1.08 23.49
C LYS A 337 29.34 1.12 22.17
N GLU A 338 29.91 0.56 21.13
CA GLU A 338 29.25 0.40 19.83
C GLU A 338 28.79 -1.04 19.62
N ARG A 339 27.65 -1.18 18.95
CA ARG A 339 27.23 -2.40 18.25
C ARG A 339 26.78 -2.03 16.85
N ARG A 340 26.85 -2.97 15.90
CA ARG A 340 26.46 -2.70 14.51
C ARG A 340 25.11 -3.29 14.16
N ILE A 341 24.46 -2.60 13.23
CA ILE A 341 23.25 -3.01 12.55
C ILE A 341 23.62 -3.47 11.13
N GLN A 342 22.92 -4.46 10.61
CA GLN A 342 23.09 -4.99 9.26
C GLN A 342 21.82 -4.84 8.43
N HIS A 343 22.02 -4.64 7.13
CA HIS A 343 20.97 -4.74 6.11
C HIS A 343 21.50 -5.62 4.99
N ILE A 344 20.81 -6.75 4.78
CA ILE A 344 21.12 -7.75 3.79
C ILE A 344 19.91 -7.87 2.87
N ILE A 345 20.16 -7.78 1.56
CA ILE A 345 19.15 -8.00 0.54
C ILE A 345 19.37 -9.40 -0.04
N VAL A 346 18.35 -10.25 0.09
CA VAL A 346 18.31 -11.59 -0.49
C VAL A 346 17.55 -11.52 -1.81
N LYS A 347 18.10 -12.10 -2.88
CA LYS A 347 17.45 -12.20 -4.19
C LYS A 347 17.65 -13.58 -4.79
N TYR A 348 16.76 -13.98 -5.68
CA TYR A 348 16.96 -15.16 -6.51
C TYR A 348 18.03 -14.90 -7.57
N LYS A 349 18.97 -15.84 -7.74
CA LYS A 349 19.94 -15.80 -8.84
C LYS A 349 19.22 -15.98 -10.18
N ASN A 350 19.67 -15.23 -11.18
CA ASN A 350 19.19 -15.32 -12.58
C ASN A 350 17.65 -15.16 -12.74
N CYS A 351 16.97 -14.54 -11.77
CA CYS A 351 15.53 -14.36 -11.84
C CYS A 351 15.18 -13.15 -12.72
N GLN A 352 14.84 -13.42 -13.98
CA GLN A 352 14.42 -12.39 -14.92
C GLN A 352 12.97 -11.93 -14.68
N LYS A 353 12.10 -12.84 -14.23
CA LYS A 353 10.69 -12.55 -13.99
C LYS A 353 10.50 -12.05 -12.56
N LYS A 354 10.04 -10.81 -12.44
CA LYS A 354 9.62 -10.27 -11.14
C LYS A 354 8.32 -10.95 -10.68
N LYS A 355 8.29 -11.32 -9.40
CA LYS A 355 7.20 -12.08 -8.76
C LYS A 355 6.20 -11.13 -8.09
N LEU A 356 4.92 -11.49 -8.10
CA LEU A 356 3.81 -10.73 -7.51
C LEU A 356 3.03 -11.63 -6.56
N ASP A 357 2.96 -11.26 -5.28
CA ASP A 357 2.22 -12.03 -4.26
C ASP A 357 0.71 -11.81 -4.35
N ILE A 358 -0.07 -12.84 -4.05
CA ILE A 358 -1.53 -12.77 -4.06
C ILE A 358 -2.07 -11.69 -3.11
N ARG A 359 -1.37 -11.43 -2.00
CA ARG A 359 -1.81 -10.45 -0.98
C ARG A 359 -1.80 -9.01 -1.47
N VAL A 360 -1.08 -8.69 -2.55
CA VAL A 360 -1.04 -7.33 -3.12
C VAL A 360 -1.97 -7.14 -4.32
N LEU A 361 -2.68 -8.19 -4.75
CA LEU A 361 -3.58 -8.10 -5.90
C LEU A 361 -4.65 -7.00 -5.77
N PRO A 362 -5.30 -6.76 -4.61
CA PRO A 362 -6.29 -5.69 -4.51
C PRO A 362 -5.71 -4.31 -4.85
N LEU A 363 -4.50 -4.00 -4.38
CA LEU A 363 -3.83 -2.74 -4.67
C LEU A 363 -3.32 -2.69 -6.12
N ALA A 364 -2.75 -3.78 -6.62
CA ALA A 364 -2.30 -3.88 -8.01
C ALA A 364 -3.47 -3.69 -8.99
N PHE A 365 -4.63 -4.29 -8.70
CA PHE A 365 -5.86 -4.13 -9.46
C PHE A 365 -6.35 -2.69 -9.44
N GLN A 366 -6.38 -2.04 -8.27
CA GLN A 366 -6.76 -0.64 -8.14
C GLN A 366 -5.88 0.27 -9.02
N LEU A 367 -4.55 0.09 -8.96
CA LEU A 367 -3.61 0.87 -9.78
C LEU A 367 -3.77 0.57 -11.28
N THR A 368 -4.05 -0.69 -11.63
CA THR A 368 -4.33 -1.11 -13.02
C THR A 368 -5.58 -0.43 -13.57
N VAL A 369 -6.66 -0.38 -12.79
CA VAL A 369 -7.90 0.32 -13.17
C VAL A 369 -7.67 1.82 -13.29
N GLN A 370 -6.88 2.43 -12.40
CA GLN A 370 -6.51 3.85 -12.51
C GLN A 370 -5.74 4.12 -13.80
N ALA A 371 -4.77 3.28 -14.15
CA ALA A 371 -4.05 3.38 -15.42
C ALA A 371 -4.99 3.23 -16.63
N HIS A 372 -5.94 2.29 -16.58
CA HIS A 372 -6.93 2.09 -17.65
C HIS A 372 -7.80 3.34 -17.82
N ARG A 373 -8.32 3.92 -16.73
CA ARG A 373 -9.11 5.16 -16.75
C ARG A 373 -8.32 6.36 -17.25
N ALA A 374 -7.02 6.40 -17.00
CA ALA A 374 -6.10 7.42 -17.52
C ALA A 374 -5.67 7.17 -18.97
N ASN A 375 -6.29 6.20 -19.67
CA ASN A 375 -5.97 5.78 -21.04
C ASN A 375 -4.51 5.32 -21.23
N GLN A 376 -3.84 4.86 -20.16
CA GLN A 376 -2.50 4.29 -20.20
C GLN A 376 -2.58 2.80 -20.56
N LEU A 377 -3.04 2.50 -21.79
CA LEU A 377 -3.47 1.15 -22.20
C LEU A 377 -2.39 0.08 -22.04
N THR A 378 -1.13 0.37 -22.38
CA THR A 378 -0.02 -0.59 -22.22
C THR A 378 0.19 -0.99 -20.76
N LYS A 379 0.17 -0.02 -19.84
CA LYS A 379 0.34 -0.30 -18.40
C LYS A 379 -0.85 -1.07 -17.84
N ALA A 380 -2.06 -0.69 -18.24
CA ALA A 380 -3.28 -1.37 -17.82
C ALA A 380 -3.31 -2.82 -18.32
N GLU A 381 -2.95 -3.05 -19.59
CA GLU A 381 -2.86 -4.41 -20.14
C GLU A 381 -1.84 -5.25 -19.35
N GLN A 382 -0.64 -4.73 -19.12
CA GLN A 382 0.38 -5.44 -18.35
C GLN A 382 -0.11 -5.77 -16.95
N GLY A 383 -0.72 -4.81 -16.24
CA GLY A 383 -1.27 -5.00 -14.91
C GLY A 383 -2.35 -6.09 -14.87
N TYR A 384 -3.35 -6.05 -15.76
CA TYR A 384 -4.39 -7.07 -15.81
C TYR A 384 -3.82 -8.45 -16.13
N ARG A 385 -2.88 -8.56 -17.08
CA ARG A 385 -2.25 -9.83 -17.42
C ARG A 385 -1.49 -10.41 -16.22
N GLN A 386 -0.72 -9.59 -15.50
CA GLN A 386 -0.02 -10.04 -14.30
C GLN A 386 -0.97 -10.49 -13.19
N ILE A 387 -2.09 -9.79 -12.98
CA ILE A 387 -3.11 -10.21 -12.01
C ILE A 387 -3.67 -11.59 -12.40
N LEU A 388 -3.97 -11.80 -13.69
CA LEU A 388 -4.47 -13.07 -14.20
C LEU A 388 -3.42 -14.20 -14.24
N GLU A 389 -2.13 -13.87 -14.23
CA GLU A 389 -1.07 -14.87 -14.03
C GLU A 389 -1.03 -15.40 -12.59
N VAL A 390 -1.38 -14.57 -11.61
CA VAL A 390 -1.44 -14.96 -10.18
C VAL A 390 -2.79 -15.60 -9.87
N GLU A 391 -3.88 -15.02 -10.35
CA GLU A 391 -5.25 -15.47 -10.13
C GLU A 391 -6.02 -15.49 -11.46
N SER A 392 -5.97 -16.64 -12.16
CA SER A 392 -6.53 -16.80 -13.50
C SER A 392 -8.04 -16.56 -13.61
N ASN A 393 -8.76 -16.74 -12.50
CA ASN A 393 -10.21 -16.57 -12.41
C ASN A 393 -10.64 -15.22 -11.80
N HIS A 394 -9.72 -14.25 -11.65
CA HIS A 394 -10.05 -12.93 -11.12
C HIS A 394 -11.05 -12.21 -12.05
N LEU A 395 -12.32 -12.16 -11.62
CA LEU A 395 -13.46 -11.76 -12.43
C LEU A 395 -13.35 -10.34 -12.99
N GLU A 396 -12.96 -9.39 -12.14
CA GLU A 396 -12.82 -7.99 -12.54
C GLU A 396 -11.63 -7.75 -13.45
N ALA A 397 -10.53 -8.50 -13.29
CA ALA A 397 -9.38 -8.43 -14.18
C ALA A 397 -9.68 -9.04 -15.55
N LEU A 398 -10.40 -10.18 -15.60
CA LEU A 398 -10.92 -10.75 -16.86
C LEU A 398 -11.81 -9.75 -17.60
N TYR A 399 -12.75 -9.13 -16.88
CA TYR A 399 -13.64 -8.11 -17.45
C TYR A 399 -12.86 -6.88 -17.94
N GLY A 400 -11.99 -6.33 -17.10
CA GLY A 400 -11.21 -5.13 -17.39
C GLY A 400 -10.28 -5.31 -18.58
N LEU A 401 -9.61 -6.46 -18.67
CA LEU A 401 -8.79 -6.82 -19.82
C LEU A 401 -9.64 -7.05 -21.07
N GLY A 402 -10.80 -7.71 -20.96
CA GLY A 402 -11.71 -7.91 -22.09
C GLY A 402 -12.20 -6.60 -22.70
N VAL A 403 -12.57 -5.63 -21.85
CA VAL A 403 -12.93 -4.27 -22.30
C VAL A 403 -11.74 -3.57 -22.97
N LEU A 404 -10.53 -3.68 -22.40
CA LEU A 404 -9.33 -3.09 -22.96
C LEU A 404 -8.97 -3.70 -24.33
N MET A 405 -9.03 -5.03 -24.46
CA MET A 405 -8.77 -5.72 -25.72
C MET A 405 -9.77 -5.29 -26.80
N ARG A 406 -11.06 -5.17 -26.44
CA ARG A 406 -12.07 -4.62 -27.36
C ARG A 406 -11.73 -3.19 -27.79
N GLN A 407 -11.30 -2.32 -26.86
CA GLN A 407 -10.88 -0.94 -27.17
C GLN A 407 -9.69 -0.91 -28.15
N LYS A 408 -8.77 -1.88 -28.06
CA LYS A 408 -7.64 -2.04 -28.98
C LYS A 408 -8.01 -2.70 -30.31
N GLY A 409 -9.26 -3.14 -30.50
CA GLY A 409 -9.68 -3.90 -31.69
C GLY A 409 -9.31 -5.39 -31.66
N GLU A 410 -8.76 -5.89 -30.56
CA GLU A 410 -8.35 -7.28 -30.35
C GLU A 410 -9.54 -8.16 -29.96
N TYR A 411 -10.53 -8.23 -30.85
CA TYR A 411 -11.85 -8.78 -30.54
C TYR A 411 -11.83 -10.26 -30.16
N GLN A 412 -10.99 -11.08 -30.81
CA GLN A 412 -10.90 -12.51 -30.48
C GLN A 412 -10.39 -12.75 -29.05
N ILE A 413 -9.45 -11.92 -28.60
CA ILE A 413 -8.92 -11.99 -27.23
C ILE A 413 -10.00 -11.53 -26.25
N ALA A 414 -10.71 -10.44 -26.55
CA ALA A 414 -11.81 -9.94 -25.74
C ALA A 414 -12.93 -11.00 -25.57
N GLU A 415 -13.30 -11.68 -26.66
CA GLU A 415 -14.32 -12.73 -26.64
C GLU A 415 -13.92 -13.87 -25.68
N ASN A 416 -12.69 -14.36 -25.80
CA ASN A 416 -12.18 -15.42 -24.94
C ASN A 416 -12.16 -15.01 -23.47
N LEU A 417 -11.79 -13.76 -23.17
CA LEU A 417 -11.79 -13.24 -21.79
C LEU A 417 -13.20 -13.17 -21.21
N PHE A 418 -14.20 -12.70 -21.98
CA PHE A 418 -15.59 -12.69 -21.52
C PHE A 418 -16.15 -14.11 -21.37
N LYS A 419 -15.84 -15.03 -22.28
CA LYS A 419 -16.22 -16.44 -22.16
C LYS A 419 -15.60 -17.10 -20.92
N ASN A 420 -14.33 -16.85 -20.64
CA ASN A 420 -13.67 -17.35 -19.43
C ASN A 420 -14.33 -16.80 -18.17
N LEU A 421 -14.67 -15.51 -18.15
CA LEU A 421 -15.42 -14.91 -17.04
C LEU A 421 -16.76 -15.62 -16.85
N LEU A 422 -17.50 -15.88 -17.93
CA LEU A 422 -18.79 -16.59 -17.88
C LEU A 422 -18.66 -18.07 -17.50
N GLN A 423 -17.51 -18.71 -17.70
CA GLN A 423 -17.27 -20.05 -17.15
C GLN A 423 -17.19 -20.03 -15.61
N VAL A 424 -16.59 -18.98 -15.04
CA VAL A 424 -16.47 -18.81 -13.58
C VAL A 424 -17.77 -18.26 -12.97
N GLN A 425 -18.42 -17.31 -13.65
CA GLN A 425 -19.66 -16.66 -13.23
C GLN A 425 -20.68 -16.62 -14.40
N PRO A 426 -21.43 -17.71 -14.63
CA PRO A 426 -22.35 -17.84 -15.79
C PRO A 426 -23.42 -16.76 -15.91
N ASN A 427 -23.88 -16.23 -14.78
CA ASN A 427 -24.95 -15.22 -14.74
C ASN A 427 -24.41 -13.78 -14.66
N SER A 428 -23.17 -13.54 -15.10
CA SER A 428 -22.58 -12.20 -15.07
C SER A 428 -23.18 -11.31 -16.17
N LEU A 429 -24.20 -10.52 -15.79
CA LEU A 429 -24.91 -9.60 -16.70
C LEU A 429 -23.95 -8.66 -17.44
N LYS A 430 -22.95 -8.09 -16.73
CA LYS A 430 -21.95 -7.20 -17.35
C LYS A 430 -21.14 -7.90 -18.44
N ALA A 431 -20.79 -9.18 -18.24
CA ALA A 431 -19.98 -9.93 -19.18
C ALA A 431 -20.82 -10.39 -20.38
N LEU A 432 -22.04 -10.90 -20.15
CA LEU A 432 -22.99 -11.24 -21.23
C LEU A 432 -23.30 -10.01 -22.09
N PHE A 433 -23.62 -8.88 -21.46
CA PHE A 433 -23.91 -7.65 -22.20
C PHE A 433 -22.68 -7.17 -23.02
N SER A 434 -21.48 -7.26 -22.45
CA SER A 434 -20.25 -6.88 -23.16
C SER A 434 -19.91 -7.83 -24.30
N LEU A 435 -20.17 -9.12 -24.15
CA LEU A 435 -20.01 -10.15 -25.18
C LEU A 435 -21.02 -9.95 -26.33
N GLY A 436 -22.29 -9.65 -26.01
CA GLY A 436 -23.31 -9.32 -27.01
C GLY A 436 -22.91 -8.09 -27.83
N ASN A 437 -22.44 -7.03 -27.15
CA ASN A 437 -21.90 -5.84 -27.83
C ASN A 437 -20.70 -6.17 -28.72
N LEU A 438 -19.80 -7.05 -28.27
CA LEU A 438 -18.64 -7.48 -29.04
C LEU A 438 -19.04 -8.20 -30.33
N TYR A 439 -19.96 -9.16 -30.23
CA TYR A 439 -20.50 -9.86 -31.40
C TYR A 439 -21.18 -8.92 -32.39
N GLN A 440 -21.95 -7.95 -31.89
CA GLN A 440 -22.55 -6.91 -32.73
C GLN A 440 -21.50 -6.06 -33.45
N THR A 441 -20.43 -5.64 -32.76
CA THR A 441 -19.31 -4.91 -33.38
C THR A 441 -18.65 -5.73 -34.50
N GLN A 442 -18.47 -7.03 -34.29
CA GLN A 442 -17.91 -7.96 -35.28
C GLN A 442 -18.90 -8.34 -36.40
N GLY A 443 -20.17 -7.94 -36.32
CA GLY A 443 -21.21 -8.30 -37.29
C GLY A 443 -21.76 -9.72 -37.12
N GLN A 444 -21.45 -10.39 -36.01
CA GLN A 444 -21.99 -11.70 -35.62
C GLN A 444 -23.36 -11.51 -34.96
N LEU A 445 -24.33 -11.06 -35.75
CA LEU A 445 -25.61 -10.55 -35.24
C LEU A 445 -26.47 -11.64 -34.60
N SER A 446 -26.43 -12.87 -35.12
CA SER A 446 -27.16 -14.00 -34.54
C SER A 446 -26.66 -14.33 -33.13
N GLU A 447 -25.34 -14.38 -32.94
CA GLU A 447 -24.69 -14.61 -31.66
C GLU A 447 -24.94 -13.46 -30.68
N ALA A 448 -24.96 -12.21 -31.17
CA ALA A 448 -25.32 -11.04 -30.37
C ALA A 448 -26.77 -11.15 -29.84
N ILE A 449 -27.73 -11.47 -30.71
CA ILE A 449 -29.14 -11.65 -30.34
C ILE A 449 -29.30 -12.74 -29.29
N GLU A 450 -28.64 -13.89 -29.47
CA GLU A 450 -28.68 -14.98 -28.50
C GLU A 450 -28.10 -14.57 -27.16
N THR A 451 -26.99 -13.84 -27.17
CA THR A 451 -26.37 -13.33 -25.94
C THR A 451 -27.28 -12.30 -25.23
N TYR A 452 -27.95 -11.42 -25.98
CA TYR A 452 -28.93 -10.48 -25.41
C TYR A 452 -30.18 -11.19 -24.87
N ASN A 453 -30.63 -12.28 -25.50
CA ASN A 453 -31.71 -13.11 -24.95
C ASN A 453 -31.33 -13.66 -23.58
N GLN A 454 -30.07 -14.08 -23.38
CA GLN A 454 -29.59 -14.52 -22.07
C GLN A 454 -29.61 -13.38 -21.03
N VAL A 455 -29.18 -12.17 -21.42
CA VAL A 455 -29.29 -10.99 -20.55
C VAL A 455 -30.74 -10.72 -20.16
N ILE A 456 -31.67 -10.74 -21.12
CA ILE A 456 -33.11 -10.51 -20.90
C ILE A 456 -33.73 -11.62 -20.04
N ALA A 457 -33.32 -12.87 -20.21
CA ALA A 457 -33.81 -13.98 -19.41
C ALA A 457 -33.39 -13.85 -17.93
N LEU A 458 -32.17 -13.35 -17.67
CA LEU A 458 -31.66 -13.08 -16.32
C LEU A 458 -32.20 -11.76 -15.74
N GLN A 459 -32.40 -10.76 -16.59
CA GLN A 459 -32.89 -9.43 -16.25
C GLN A 459 -33.96 -8.98 -17.25
N PRO A 460 -35.25 -9.30 -16.98
CA PRO A 460 -36.36 -8.98 -17.89
C PRO A 460 -36.65 -7.48 -18.06
N ASP A 461 -36.07 -6.62 -17.22
CA ASP A 461 -36.18 -5.16 -17.29
C ASP A 461 -34.92 -4.50 -17.89
N ALA A 462 -34.02 -5.28 -18.53
CA ALA A 462 -32.82 -4.77 -19.16
C ALA A 462 -33.11 -3.98 -20.46
N ILE A 463 -33.48 -2.71 -20.32
CA ILE A 463 -33.84 -1.79 -21.43
C ILE A 463 -32.77 -1.79 -22.52
N ALA A 464 -31.49 -1.66 -22.15
CA ALA A 464 -30.38 -1.63 -23.09
C ALA A 464 -30.23 -2.95 -23.88
N ALA A 465 -30.56 -4.10 -23.27
CA ALA A 465 -30.50 -5.40 -23.96
C ALA A 465 -31.62 -5.52 -25.01
N TYR A 466 -32.82 -5.02 -24.71
CA TYR A 466 -33.90 -4.93 -25.70
C TYR A 466 -33.54 -3.99 -26.85
N ASN A 467 -32.98 -2.81 -26.57
CA ASN A 467 -32.55 -1.87 -27.62
C ASN A 467 -31.47 -2.51 -28.51
N ASN A 468 -30.41 -3.08 -27.93
CA ASN A 468 -29.31 -3.64 -28.71
C ASN A 468 -29.71 -4.91 -29.49
N LYS A 469 -30.59 -5.74 -28.91
CA LYS A 469 -31.21 -6.85 -29.63
C LYS A 469 -32.03 -6.35 -30.82
N GLY A 470 -32.86 -5.31 -30.61
CA GLY A 470 -33.63 -4.68 -31.68
C GLY A 470 -32.74 -4.17 -32.81
N TYR A 471 -31.62 -3.54 -32.46
CA TYR A 471 -30.66 -3.05 -33.44
C TYR A 471 -29.98 -4.17 -34.22
N ALA A 472 -29.58 -5.26 -33.55
CA ALA A 472 -29.02 -6.42 -34.23
C ALA A 472 -30.04 -7.08 -35.19
N LEU A 473 -31.31 -7.21 -34.78
CA LEU A 473 -32.40 -7.71 -35.63
C LEU A 473 -32.64 -6.81 -36.85
N GLN A 474 -32.60 -5.49 -36.63
CA GLN A 474 -32.72 -4.49 -37.68
C GLN A 474 -31.62 -4.65 -38.73
N GLN A 475 -30.37 -4.88 -38.30
CA GLN A 475 -29.25 -5.11 -39.21
C GLN A 475 -29.36 -6.43 -40.00
N LEU A 476 -30.11 -7.42 -39.48
CA LEU A 476 -30.48 -8.64 -40.21
C LEU A 476 -31.72 -8.45 -41.12
N GLY A 477 -32.36 -7.28 -41.11
CA GLY A 477 -33.59 -7.01 -41.85
C GLY A 477 -34.85 -7.62 -41.22
N GLN A 478 -34.80 -8.06 -39.96
CA GLN A 478 -35.94 -8.57 -39.20
C GLN A 478 -36.66 -7.41 -38.51
N TRP A 479 -37.34 -6.60 -39.31
CA TRP A 479 -37.82 -5.29 -38.89
C TRP A 479 -38.97 -5.35 -37.88
N GLU A 480 -39.90 -6.29 -38.03
CA GLU A 480 -41.03 -6.47 -37.12
C GLU A 480 -40.57 -6.87 -35.71
N GLU A 481 -39.65 -7.83 -35.61
CA GLU A 481 -39.06 -8.26 -34.35
C GLU A 481 -38.21 -7.16 -33.71
N ALA A 482 -37.49 -6.38 -34.52
CA ALA A 482 -36.76 -5.21 -34.05
C ALA A 482 -37.70 -4.17 -33.41
N ILE A 483 -38.79 -3.82 -34.10
CA ILE A 483 -39.82 -2.88 -33.60
C ILE A 483 -40.43 -3.40 -32.29
N ALA A 484 -40.70 -4.71 -32.19
CA ALA A 484 -41.21 -5.30 -30.95
C ALA A 484 -40.21 -5.15 -29.79
N CYS A 485 -38.90 -5.33 -30.04
CA CYS A 485 -37.86 -5.13 -29.03
C CYS A 485 -37.79 -3.65 -28.58
N TYR A 486 -37.79 -2.70 -29.51
CA TYR A 486 -37.80 -1.27 -29.15
C TYR A 486 -39.07 -0.85 -28.43
N GLN A 487 -40.23 -1.39 -28.84
CA GLN A 487 -41.49 -1.19 -28.13
C GLN A 487 -41.39 -1.70 -26.70
N LYS A 488 -40.73 -2.85 -26.49
CA LYS A 488 -40.54 -3.38 -25.14
C LYS A 488 -39.62 -2.51 -24.29
N ALA A 489 -38.54 -1.98 -24.88
CA ALA A 489 -37.68 -1.00 -24.23
C ALA A 489 -38.46 0.27 -23.80
N LEU A 490 -39.33 0.79 -24.68
CA LEU A 490 -40.17 1.96 -24.41
C LEU A 490 -41.30 1.70 -23.41
N GLU A 491 -41.80 0.46 -23.30
CA GLU A 491 -42.73 0.09 -22.23
C GLU A 491 -42.07 0.12 -20.85
N LEU A 492 -40.79 -0.25 -20.78
CA LEU A 492 -40.01 -0.25 -19.54
C LEU A 492 -39.51 1.16 -19.20
N GLU A 493 -39.08 1.92 -20.20
CA GLU A 493 -38.61 3.30 -20.08
C GLU A 493 -39.17 4.16 -21.23
N PRO A 494 -40.32 4.84 -21.02
CA PRO A 494 -40.97 5.64 -22.04
C PRO A 494 -40.12 6.77 -22.64
N ASP A 495 -39.15 7.29 -21.88
CA ASP A 495 -38.28 8.40 -22.27
C ASP A 495 -36.93 7.93 -22.88
N CYS A 496 -36.83 6.64 -23.25
CA CYS A 496 -35.63 6.08 -23.88
C CYS A 496 -35.49 6.57 -25.34
N ILE A 497 -34.84 7.74 -25.51
CA ILE A 497 -34.64 8.39 -26.83
C ILE A 497 -34.03 7.43 -27.86
N GLU A 498 -33.05 6.63 -27.45
CA GLU A 498 -32.37 5.70 -28.36
C GLU A 498 -33.32 4.62 -28.91
N ALA A 499 -34.15 4.02 -28.04
CA ALA A 499 -35.15 3.05 -28.47
C ALA A 499 -36.23 3.70 -29.35
N GLU A 500 -36.63 4.94 -29.06
CA GLU A 500 -37.60 5.68 -29.85
C GLU A 500 -37.07 5.97 -31.28
N VAL A 501 -35.85 6.48 -31.37
CA VAL A 501 -35.18 6.77 -32.65
C VAL A 501 -34.98 5.49 -33.44
N ASN A 502 -34.49 4.42 -32.80
CA ASN A 502 -34.27 3.16 -33.48
C ASN A 502 -35.58 2.53 -33.99
N LYS A 503 -36.67 2.65 -33.24
CA LYS A 503 -38.01 2.28 -33.71
C LYS A 503 -38.46 3.11 -34.91
N ALA A 504 -38.25 4.42 -34.87
CA ALA A 504 -38.59 5.32 -35.98
C ALA A 504 -37.77 4.99 -37.24
N ASN A 505 -36.49 4.67 -37.08
CA ASN A 505 -35.60 4.22 -38.16
C ASN A 505 -36.14 2.94 -38.81
N ALA A 506 -36.53 1.95 -38.01
CA ALA A 506 -37.13 0.71 -38.51
C ALA A 506 -38.47 0.97 -39.24
N LEU A 507 -39.33 1.85 -38.70
CA LEU A 507 -40.59 2.24 -39.36
C LEU A 507 -40.36 3.00 -40.67
N HIS A 508 -39.36 3.86 -40.73
CA HIS A 508 -39.01 4.61 -41.94
C HIS A 508 -38.47 3.69 -43.03
N ALA A 509 -37.60 2.74 -42.69
CA ALA A 509 -37.11 1.71 -43.62
C ALA A 509 -38.27 0.89 -44.23
N GLN A 510 -39.33 0.64 -43.45
CA GLN A 510 -40.56 0.01 -43.91
C GLN A 510 -41.56 0.95 -44.59
N LYS A 511 -41.24 2.25 -44.75
CA LYS A 511 -42.15 3.30 -45.27
C LYS A 511 -43.45 3.46 -44.45
N LYS A 512 -43.41 3.11 -43.17
CA LYS A 512 -44.54 3.23 -42.22
C LYS A 512 -44.44 4.48 -41.34
N LEU A 513 -43.35 5.24 -41.40
CA LEU A 513 -43.18 6.51 -40.66
C LEU A 513 -43.81 7.68 -41.43
N SER A 514 -44.78 8.35 -40.81
CA SER A 514 -45.47 9.52 -41.39
C SER A 514 -44.50 10.66 -41.71
N PRO A 515 -44.66 11.37 -42.84
CA PRO A 515 -43.80 12.50 -43.23
C PRO A 515 -43.63 13.56 -42.11
N ASP A 516 -44.70 13.90 -41.40
CA ASP A 516 -44.69 14.89 -40.32
C ASP A 516 -43.74 14.53 -39.16
N LYS A 517 -43.44 13.24 -38.97
CA LYS A 517 -42.52 12.75 -37.93
C LYS A 517 -41.08 12.63 -38.42
N GLN A 518 -40.85 12.60 -39.73
CA GLN A 518 -39.50 12.38 -40.30
C GLN A 518 -38.56 13.52 -39.94
N ALA A 519 -39.02 14.77 -39.98
CA ALA A 519 -38.20 15.93 -39.62
C ALA A 519 -37.73 15.87 -38.15
N HIS A 520 -38.59 15.43 -37.23
CA HIS A 520 -38.25 15.29 -35.81
C HIS A 520 -37.19 14.20 -35.59
N TYR A 521 -37.40 13.00 -36.13
CA TYR A 521 -36.45 11.90 -35.96
C TYR A 521 -35.15 12.10 -36.73
N ALA A 522 -35.15 12.90 -37.80
CA ALA A 522 -33.92 13.29 -38.48
C ALA A 522 -32.96 14.04 -37.54
N VAL A 523 -33.48 14.99 -36.76
CA VAL A 523 -32.68 15.75 -35.77
C VAL A 523 -32.15 14.82 -34.68
N LEU A 524 -33.02 13.97 -34.09
CA LEU A 524 -32.60 13.05 -33.04
C LEU A 524 -31.54 12.02 -33.52
N ASN A 525 -31.65 11.54 -34.75
CA ASN A 525 -30.61 10.71 -35.36
C ASN A 525 -29.27 11.46 -35.45
N ASN A 526 -29.27 12.72 -35.87
CA ASN A 526 -28.04 13.53 -35.91
C ASN A 526 -27.43 13.69 -34.51
N ASP A 527 -28.25 13.91 -33.48
CA ASP A 527 -27.78 14.06 -32.10
C ASP A 527 -27.18 12.76 -31.54
N LEU A 528 -27.82 11.62 -31.80
CA LEU A 528 -27.27 10.30 -31.45
C LEU A 528 -25.98 10.01 -32.22
N GLY A 529 -25.91 10.40 -33.51
CA GLY A 529 -24.67 10.31 -34.30
C GLY A 529 -23.53 11.09 -33.66
N ASN A 530 -23.79 12.32 -33.18
CA ASN A 530 -22.81 13.13 -32.47
C ASN A 530 -22.36 12.47 -31.17
N LYS A 531 -23.30 11.91 -30.40
CA LYS A 531 -23.00 11.14 -29.18
C LYS A 531 -22.09 9.95 -29.47
N CYS A 532 -22.38 9.15 -30.49
CA CYS A 532 -21.55 8.02 -30.90
C CYS A 532 -20.16 8.45 -31.37
N LYS A 533 -20.07 9.55 -32.14
CA LYS A 533 -18.79 10.13 -32.59
C LYS A 533 -17.92 10.54 -31.39
N HIS A 534 -18.50 11.21 -30.39
CA HIS A 534 -17.78 11.58 -29.17
C HIS A 534 -17.28 10.37 -28.36
N LEU A 535 -17.95 9.22 -28.49
CA LEU A 535 -17.54 7.95 -27.87
C LEU A 535 -16.55 7.14 -28.75
N GLY A 536 -16.20 7.63 -29.95
CA GLY A 536 -15.32 6.95 -30.90
C GLY A 536 -15.98 5.80 -31.68
N ASP A 537 -17.30 5.60 -31.55
CA ASP A 537 -18.04 4.61 -32.34
C ASP A 537 -18.44 5.21 -33.70
N PHE A 538 -17.45 5.36 -34.58
CA PHE A 538 -17.64 6.00 -35.88
C PHE A 538 -18.60 5.22 -36.78
N LYS A 539 -18.62 3.88 -36.69
CA LYS A 539 -19.50 3.03 -37.52
C LYS A 539 -20.98 3.30 -37.19
N THR A 540 -21.32 3.33 -35.91
CA THR A 540 -22.69 3.64 -35.47
C THR A 540 -23.04 5.11 -35.69
N ALA A 541 -22.09 6.03 -35.49
CA ALA A 541 -22.28 7.45 -35.79
C ALA A 541 -22.67 7.68 -37.25
N ILE A 542 -21.93 7.07 -38.19
CA ILE A 542 -22.21 7.14 -39.63
C ILE A 542 -23.61 6.61 -39.93
N ALA A 543 -24.00 5.48 -39.35
CA ALA A 543 -25.33 4.91 -39.57
C ALA A 543 -26.45 5.88 -39.13
N TYR A 544 -26.29 6.52 -37.97
CA TYR A 544 -27.24 7.52 -37.49
C TYR A 544 -27.29 8.77 -38.39
N TYR A 545 -26.16 9.31 -38.85
CA TYR A 545 -26.18 10.44 -39.79
C TYR A 545 -26.83 10.07 -41.13
N GLN A 546 -26.61 8.86 -41.63
CA GLN A 546 -27.26 8.38 -42.85
C GLN A 546 -28.78 8.28 -42.69
N GLN A 547 -29.27 7.80 -41.55
CA GLN A 547 -30.72 7.80 -41.25
C GLN A 547 -31.28 9.22 -41.09
N SER A 548 -30.49 10.13 -40.54
CA SER A 548 -30.88 11.55 -40.46
C SER A 548 -31.11 12.15 -41.85
N ILE A 549 -30.16 11.93 -42.77
CA ILE A 549 -30.22 12.46 -44.14
C ILE A 549 -31.33 11.80 -44.96
N SER A 550 -31.61 10.51 -44.76
CA SER A 550 -32.69 9.82 -45.48
C SER A 550 -34.08 10.35 -45.09
N MET A 551 -34.27 10.71 -43.81
CA MET A 551 -35.51 11.29 -43.31
C MET A 551 -35.67 12.77 -43.62
N ASN A 552 -34.57 13.54 -43.64
CA ASN A 552 -34.58 14.95 -44.02
C ASN A 552 -33.33 15.32 -44.83
N PRO A 553 -33.40 15.24 -46.17
CA PRO A 553 -32.28 15.59 -47.04
C PRO A 553 -31.82 17.06 -46.94
N ASP A 554 -32.63 17.95 -46.39
CA ASP A 554 -32.31 19.38 -46.25
C ASP A 554 -31.60 19.72 -44.93
N LEU A 555 -31.45 18.74 -44.01
CA LEU A 555 -30.73 18.94 -42.75
C LEU A 555 -29.22 19.01 -42.99
N ALA A 556 -28.71 20.23 -43.23
CA ALA A 556 -27.31 20.49 -43.56
C ALA A 556 -26.32 20.00 -42.48
N GLU A 557 -26.70 20.09 -41.21
CA GLU A 557 -25.87 19.66 -40.08
C GLU A 557 -25.53 18.17 -40.13
N ALA A 558 -26.49 17.32 -40.51
CA ALA A 558 -26.28 15.88 -40.61
C ALA A 558 -25.28 15.51 -41.71
N LYS A 559 -25.34 16.20 -42.87
CA LYS A 559 -24.36 16.03 -43.95
C LYS A 559 -22.97 16.47 -43.51
N TYR A 560 -22.88 17.63 -42.86
CA TYR A 560 -21.62 18.14 -42.32
C TYR A 560 -21.00 17.17 -41.30
N ASN A 561 -21.79 16.66 -40.36
CA ASN A 561 -21.31 15.71 -39.34
C ASN A 561 -20.90 14.37 -39.95
N LEU A 562 -21.61 13.89 -40.98
CA LEU A 562 -21.24 12.68 -41.73
C LEU A 562 -19.89 12.86 -42.44
N ASP A 563 -19.69 13.99 -43.14
CA ASP A 563 -18.43 14.27 -43.84
C ASP A 563 -17.25 14.36 -42.85
N LEU A 564 -17.47 14.99 -41.69
CA LEU A 564 -16.46 15.12 -40.65
C LEU A 564 -16.05 13.75 -40.09
N VAL A 565 -17.01 12.88 -39.73
CA VAL A 565 -16.68 11.57 -39.16
C VAL A 565 -16.00 10.65 -40.18
N LEU A 566 -16.35 10.74 -41.46
CA LEU A 566 -15.69 9.99 -42.53
C LEU A 566 -14.24 10.43 -42.75
N GLN A 567 -13.93 11.73 -42.55
CA GLN A 567 -12.55 12.23 -42.59
C GLN A 567 -11.76 11.75 -41.37
N GLU A 568 -12.34 11.83 -40.17
CA GLU A 568 -11.71 11.37 -38.93
C GLU A 568 -11.42 9.86 -38.97
N GLN A 569 -12.36 9.05 -39.49
CA GLN A 569 -12.19 7.61 -39.65
C GLN A 569 -11.03 7.27 -40.60
N LYS A 570 -10.94 7.91 -41.77
CA LYS A 570 -9.81 7.72 -42.70
C LYS A 570 -8.47 8.06 -42.07
N THR A 571 -8.43 9.12 -41.26
CA THR A 571 -7.20 9.54 -40.58
C THR A 571 -6.78 8.52 -39.51
N SER A 572 -7.75 7.96 -38.77
CA SER A 572 -7.53 6.88 -37.81
C SER A 572 -7.03 5.60 -38.49
N ASP A 573 -7.66 5.19 -39.59
CA ASP A 573 -7.31 3.97 -40.33
C ASP A 573 -5.88 4.07 -40.91
N LEU A 574 -5.46 5.25 -41.39
CA LEU A 574 -4.08 5.49 -41.87
C LEU A 574 -3.03 5.40 -40.75
N LEU A 575 -3.36 5.86 -39.54
CA LEU A 575 -2.48 5.75 -38.38
C LEU A 575 -2.35 4.32 -37.85
N THR A 576 -3.37 3.48 -38.02
CA THR A 576 -3.33 2.05 -37.65
C THR A 576 -2.56 1.17 -38.64
N VAL A 577 -2.41 1.58 -39.91
CA VAL A 577 -1.62 0.84 -40.92
C VAL A 577 -0.12 1.19 -40.86
N SER A 578 0.24 2.24 -40.12
CA SER A 578 1.60 2.80 -40.06
C SER A 578 2.42 2.38 -38.82
N ASN A 579 1.90 1.52 -37.95
CA ASN A 579 2.56 1.06 -36.71
C ASN A 579 2.76 -0.44 -36.65
#